data_AF-A0A532DC78-F1
#
_entry.id   AF-A0A532DC78-F1
#
_cell.length_a   1.000
_cell.length_b   1.000
_cell.length_c   1.000
_cell.angle_alpha   90.00
_cell.angle_beta   90.00
_cell.angle_gamma   90.00
#
_symmetry.space_group_name_H-M   'P 1'
#
loop_
_entity.id
_entity.type
_entity.pdbx_description
1 polymer ?
#
loop_
_entity_poly.entity_id
_entity_poly.type
_entity_poly.pdbx_seq_one_letter_code
_entity_poly.pdbx_strand_id
1 'polypeptide(L)'
;TLKMIRAGTNCCTMAVCAEQGHEDAMLTIRDSDTAKIKRVAQIFKKVRETMGLTLPENGENVRFTGTQSKVHGGKTHANPLSFAPAPTALGSAAMFGHTPAQMKSEA
;
A
#
# COMPACT_ATOMS: atom_id res chain seq x y z
N THR A 1 6.69 -17.23 11.14
CA THR A 1 7.40 -16.08 10.53
C THR A 1 6.81 -15.78 9.18
N LEU A 2 6.39 -14.54 8.93
CA LEU A 2 5.89 -14.14 7.62
C LEU A 2 7.12 -14.07 6.69
N LYS A 3 7.01 -14.60 5.46
CA LYS A 3 8.12 -14.61 4.51
C LYS A 3 7.82 -13.62 3.41
N MET A 4 8.52 -12.49 3.36
CA MET A 4 8.40 -11.56 2.24
C MET A 4 9.27 -12.02 1.07
N ILE A 5 8.62 -12.39 -0.04
CA ILE A 5 9.31 -12.73 -1.29
C ILE A 5 9.38 -11.49 -2.17
N ARG A 6 10.59 -10.96 -2.42
CA ARG A 6 10.76 -9.78 -3.28
C ARG A 6 10.60 -10.04 -4.78
N ALA A 7 10.36 -11.28 -5.22
CA ALA A 7 10.08 -11.67 -6.61
C ALA A 7 10.92 -10.95 -7.69
N GLY A 8 12.20 -10.65 -7.41
CA GLY A 8 13.09 -9.92 -8.32
C GLY A 8 12.77 -8.43 -8.52
N THR A 9 11.85 -7.85 -7.74
CA THR A 9 11.46 -6.44 -7.84
C THR A 9 12.33 -5.55 -6.95
N ASN A 10 12.76 -4.41 -7.47
CA ASN A 10 13.53 -3.40 -6.74
C ASN A 10 12.65 -2.50 -5.84
N CYS A 11 11.38 -2.85 -5.64
CA CYS A 11 10.43 -2.07 -4.84
C CYS A 11 10.90 -1.92 -3.39
N CYS A 12 10.64 -0.74 -2.82
CA CYS A 12 10.84 -0.49 -1.40
C CYS A 12 9.73 -1.18 -0.60
N THR A 13 10.10 -2.08 0.30
CA THR A 13 9.17 -2.79 1.18
C THR A 13 9.10 -2.08 2.52
N MET A 14 7.88 -1.80 3.00
CA MET A 14 7.67 -1.31 4.36
C MET A 14 6.79 -2.23 5.17
N ALA A 15 7.15 -2.45 6.43
CA ALA A 15 6.32 -3.15 7.42
C ALA A 15 5.74 -2.15 8.42
N VAL A 16 4.43 -2.20 8.63
CA VAL A 16 3.72 -1.45 9.67
C VAL A 16 3.21 -2.47 10.67
N CYS A 17 3.92 -2.61 11.79
CA CYS A 17 3.66 -3.67 12.77
C CYS A 17 3.34 -3.08 14.15
N ALA A 18 2.38 -3.69 14.83
CA ALA A 18 1.95 -3.30 16.18
C ALA A 18 3.00 -3.64 17.25
N GLU A 19 3.95 -4.53 16.97
CA GLU A 19 4.93 -5.01 17.95
C GLU A 19 6.35 -5.06 17.35
N GLN A 20 6.72 -6.17 16.70
CA GLN A 20 8.13 -6.50 16.49
C GLN A 20 8.74 -5.92 15.21
N GLY A 21 7.92 -5.63 14.20
CA GLY A 21 8.41 -5.27 12.86
C GLY A 21 8.65 -6.49 11.98
N HIS A 22 9.32 -6.28 10.84
CA HIS A 22 9.74 -7.38 9.97
C HIS A 22 11.14 -7.12 9.45
N GLU A 23 12.05 -8.04 9.75
CA GLU A 23 13.47 -8.05 9.38
C GLU A 23 13.71 -8.05 7.87
N ASP A 24 12.78 -8.60 7.08
CA ASP A 24 12.87 -8.63 5.63
C ASP A 24 12.40 -7.30 5.00
N ALA A 25 11.87 -6.35 5.79
CA ALA A 25 11.42 -5.04 5.30
C ALA A 25 12.60 -4.07 5.21
N MET A 26 12.65 -3.27 4.14
CA MET A 26 13.63 -2.17 4.06
C MET A 26 13.34 -1.07 5.08
N LEU A 27 12.06 -0.87 5.41
CA LEU A 27 11.62 0.13 6.37
C LEU A 27 10.55 -0.47 7.29
N THR A 28 10.68 -0.24 8.59
CA THR A 28 9.73 -0.77 9.57
C THR A 28 9.25 0.32 10.50
N ILE A 29 7.94 0.39 10.70
CA ILE A 29 7.30 1.14 11.78
C ILE A 29 6.92 0.12 12.87
N ARG A 30 7.65 0.15 13.99
CA ARG A 30 7.39 -0.70 15.16
C ARG A 30 6.46 -0.03 16.16
N ASP A 31 5.81 -0.83 16.98
CA ASP A 31 4.82 -0.39 17.98
C ASP A 31 3.79 0.57 17.37
N SER A 32 3.24 0.19 16.21
CA SER A 32 2.36 1.03 15.41
C SER A 32 0.97 1.08 16.02
N ASP A 33 0.62 2.21 16.62
CA ASP A 33 -0.73 2.57 17.00
C ASP A 33 -1.29 3.67 16.07
N THR A 34 -2.57 4.03 16.27
CA THR A 34 -3.22 5.06 15.45
C THR A 34 -2.48 6.41 15.51
N ALA A 35 -1.96 6.78 16.68
CA ALA A 35 -1.27 8.06 16.86
C ALA A 35 0.06 8.09 16.09
N LYS A 36 0.85 7.02 16.16
CA LYS A 36 2.12 6.86 15.45
C LYS A 36 1.91 6.82 13.94
N ILE A 37 0.91 6.10 13.46
CA ILE A 37 0.58 6.06 12.02
C ILE A 37 0.24 7.47 11.51
N LYS A 38 -0.61 8.21 12.24
CA LYS A 38 -0.93 9.61 11.89
C LYS A 38 0.31 10.50 11.86
N ARG A 39 1.21 10.36 12.84
CA ARG A 39 2.46 11.11 12.91
C ARG A 39 3.38 10.79 11.73
N VAL A 40 3.54 9.51 11.40
CA VAL A 40 4.35 9.08 10.25
C VAL A 40 3.79 9.64 8.95
N ALA A 41 2.46 9.66 8.76
CA ALA A 41 1.85 10.28 7.59
C ALA A 41 2.19 11.78 7.47
N GLN A 42 2.21 12.52 8.58
CA GLN A 42 2.63 13.94 8.58
C GLN A 42 4.11 14.10 8.24
N ILE A 43 4.97 13.19 8.72
CA ILE A 43 6.40 13.20 8.39
C ILE A 43 6.59 12.99 6.89
N PHE A 44 5.93 12.00 6.29
CA PHE A 44 6.01 11.77 4.84
C PHE A 44 5.51 12.98 4.05
N LYS A 45 4.41 13.62 4.48
CA LYS A 45 3.90 14.84 3.86
C LYS A 45 4.94 15.97 3.91
N LYS A 46 5.54 16.21 5.09
CA LYS A 46 6.56 17.24 5.28
C LYS A 46 7.80 16.98 4.42
N VAL A 47 8.32 15.75 4.41
CA VAL A 47 9.50 15.39 3.60
C VAL A 47 9.21 15.61 2.10
N ARG A 48 8.04 15.18 1.63
CA ARG A 48 7.61 15.40 0.25
C ARG A 48 7.63 16.88 -0.12
N GLU A 49 7.08 17.73 0.74
CA GLU A 49 7.04 19.19 0.56
C GLU A 49 8.45 19.79 0.56
N THR A 50 9.32 19.39 1.50
CA THR A 50 10.72 19.84 1.56
C THR A 50 11.52 19.43 0.31
N MET A 51 11.21 18.27 -0.28
CA MET A 51 11.84 17.79 -1.52
C MET A 51 11.24 18.42 -2.78
N GLY A 52 10.24 19.31 -2.67
CA GLY A 52 9.59 19.94 -3.81
C GLY A 52 8.73 18.98 -4.65
N LEU A 53 8.33 17.84 -4.09
CA LEU A 53 7.52 16.85 -4.79
C LEU A 53 6.04 17.25 -4.71
N THR A 54 5.47 17.69 -5.82
CA THR A 54 4.05 18.06 -5.90
C THR A 54 3.18 16.86 -6.22
N LEU A 55 1.95 16.88 -5.70
CA LEU A 55 0.93 15.91 -6.13
C LEU A 55 0.22 16.46 -7.37
N PRO A 56 -0.05 15.62 -8.38
CA PRO A 56 -0.82 16.05 -9.55
C PRO A 56 -2.26 16.33 -9.14
N GLU A 57 -2.86 17.37 -9.73
CA GLU A 57 -4.22 17.83 -9.40
C GLU A 57 -5.29 16.77 -9.67
N ASN A 58 -5.07 15.91 -10.66
CA ASN A 58 -5.96 14.80 -11.01
C ASN A 58 -5.84 13.59 -10.06
N GLY A 59 -4.93 13.64 -9.08
CA GLY A 59 -4.69 12.59 -8.10
C GLY A 59 -3.95 11.35 -8.64
N GLU A 60 -3.50 11.33 -9.89
CA GLU A 60 -2.77 10.21 -10.49
C GLU A 60 -1.30 10.16 -10.06
N ASN A 61 -1.05 9.89 -8.77
CA ASN A 61 0.28 9.94 -8.17
C ASN A 61 1.02 8.58 -8.13
N VAL A 62 0.40 7.49 -8.61
CA VAL A 62 1.06 6.17 -8.71
C VAL A 62 1.56 5.96 -10.12
N ARG A 63 2.88 6.00 -10.32
CA ARG A 63 3.50 5.76 -11.62
C ARG A 63 3.57 4.26 -11.91
N PHE A 64 3.18 3.88 -13.12
CA PHE A 64 3.32 2.53 -13.64
C PHE A 64 4.74 2.23 -14.12
N THR A 65 5.14 0.97 -13.97
CA THR A 65 6.30 0.41 -14.67
C THR A 65 6.01 0.32 -16.17
N GLY A 66 7.06 0.18 -17.00
CA GLY A 66 6.88 0.05 -18.45
C GLY A 66 5.98 -1.12 -18.87
N THR A 67 6.05 -2.24 -18.15
CA THR A 67 5.17 -3.40 -18.39
C THR A 67 3.72 -3.09 -18.00
N GLN A 68 3.51 -2.43 -16.84
CA GLN A 68 2.17 -2.01 -16.41
C GLN A 68 1.55 -1.04 -17.41
N SER A 69 2.31 -0.07 -17.93
CA SER A 69 1.80 0.85 -18.96
C SER A 69 1.33 0.12 -20.22
N LYS A 70 2.04 -0.92 -20.67
CA LYS A 70 1.64 -1.72 -21.85
C LYS A 70 0.30 -2.42 -21.65
N VAL A 71 0.07 -3.03 -20.48
CA VAL A 71 -1.18 -3.75 -20.19
C VAL A 71 -2.34 -2.81 -19.83
N HIS A 72 -2.04 -1.57 -19.44
CA HIS A 72 -3.03 -0.53 -19.15
C HIS A 72 -3.24 0.46 -20.32
N GLY A 73 -3.04 0.00 -21.56
CA GLY A 73 -3.36 0.80 -22.76
C GLY A 73 -2.54 2.09 -22.91
N GLY A 74 -1.28 2.06 -22.45
CA GLY A 74 -0.37 3.21 -22.51
C GLY A 74 -0.48 4.19 -21.35
N LYS A 75 -1.40 3.96 -20.38
CA LYS A 75 -1.47 4.81 -19.17
C LYS A 75 -0.15 4.75 -18.42
N THR A 76 0.28 5.89 -17.88
CA THR A 76 1.56 6.02 -17.16
C THR A 76 1.37 6.19 -15.66
N HIS A 77 0.18 6.60 -15.23
CA HIS A 77 -0.14 6.85 -13.85
C HIS A 77 -1.54 6.33 -13.49
N ALA A 78 -1.77 6.15 -12.20
CA ALA A 78 -3.03 5.78 -11.62
C ALA A 78 -3.33 6.64 -10.39
N ASN A 79 -4.61 6.92 -10.18
CA ASN A 79 -5.09 7.50 -8.95
C ASN A 79 -5.34 6.37 -7.93
N PRO A 80 -4.63 6.32 -6.79
CA PRO A 80 -4.79 5.23 -5.82
C PRO A 80 -6.18 5.24 -5.18
N LEU A 81 -6.86 6.39 -5.16
CA LEU A 81 -8.22 6.52 -4.65
C LEU A 81 -9.28 6.07 -5.64
N SER A 82 -8.97 5.94 -6.94
CA SER A 82 -9.92 5.37 -7.91
C SER A 82 -10.17 3.87 -7.69
N PHE A 83 -9.32 3.22 -6.91
CA PHE A 83 -9.43 1.80 -6.52
C PHE A 83 -9.83 1.61 -5.06
N ALA A 84 -10.27 2.67 -4.37
CA ALA A 84 -10.62 2.57 -2.96
C ALA A 84 -11.60 1.40 -2.74
N PRO A 85 -11.34 0.49 -1.77
CA PRO A 85 -12.38 -0.42 -1.34
C PRO A 85 -13.57 0.44 -0.91
N ALA A 86 -14.75 0.08 -1.39
CA ALA A 86 -15.95 0.89 -1.25
C ALA A 86 -16.12 1.43 0.20
N PRO A 87 -16.66 2.65 0.38
CA PRO A 87 -16.91 3.21 1.71
C PRO A 87 -17.89 2.38 2.54
N THR A 88 -18.60 1.45 1.90
CA THR A 88 -19.33 0.39 2.56
C THR A 88 -18.36 -0.72 2.92
N ALA A 89 -18.23 -1.01 4.21
CA ALA A 89 -17.44 -2.09 4.79
C ALA A 89 -17.90 -3.52 4.38
N LEU A 90 -18.35 -3.72 3.14
CA LEU A 90 -18.41 -5.04 2.52
C LEU A 90 -16.97 -5.42 2.21
N GLY A 91 -16.39 -6.23 3.10
CA GLY A 91 -15.00 -6.64 3.07
C GLY A 91 -14.52 -6.98 1.66
N SER A 92 -13.33 -6.49 1.32
CA SER A 92 -12.66 -6.69 0.03
C SER A 92 -12.72 -8.13 -0.49
N ALA A 93 -12.75 -9.11 0.40
CA ALA A 93 -12.99 -10.53 0.09
C ALA A 93 -14.24 -10.77 -0.78
N ALA A 94 -15.38 -10.16 -0.46
CA ALA A 94 -16.64 -10.35 -1.18
C ALA A 94 -16.58 -9.80 -2.61
N MET A 95 -15.84 -8.71 -2.85
CA MET A 95 -15.65 -8.17 -4.21
C MET A 95 -14.84 -9.10 -5.12
N PHE A 96 -13.98 -9.95 -4.55
CA PHE A 96 -13.24 -10.97 -5.29
C PHE A 96 -13.93 -12.35 -5.25
N GLY A 97 -15.21 -12.40 -4.85
CA GLY A 97 -16.00 -13.64 -4.81
C GLY A 97 -15.72 -14.54 -3.61
N HIS A 98 -14.95 -14.07 -2.61
CA HIS A 98 -14.67 -14.82 -1.41
C HIS A 98 -15.77 -14.63 -0.37
N THR A 99 -16.28 -15.76 0.14
CA THR A 99 -17.25 -15.76 1.23
C THR A 99 -16.55 -15.80 2.59
N PRO A 100 -17.14 -15.24 3.65
CA PRO A 100 -16.61 -15.37 5.01
C PRO A 100 -16.40 -16.83 5.47
N ALA A 101 -17.15 -17.78 4.89
CA ALA A 101 -17.00 -19.21 5.16
C ALA A 101 -15.67 -19.78 4.64
N GLN A 102 -15.14 -19.25 3.53
CA GLN A 102 -13.85 -19.65 2.96
C GLN A 102 -12.64 -19.06 3.72
N MET A 103 -12.88 -18.08 4.60
CA MET A 103 -11.86 -17.40 5.39
C MET A 103 -11.78 -17.93 6.84
N LYS A 104 -12.42 -19.07 7.13
CA LYS A 104 -12.20 -19.79 8.38
C LYS A 104 -10.88 -20.56 8.24
N SER A 105 -9.95 -20.32 9.16
CA SER A 105 -8.74 -21.12 9.27
C SER A 105 -9.11 -22.61 9.39
N GLU A 106 -8.37 -23.46 8.71
CA GLU A 106 -8.36 -24.89 9.02
C GLU A 106 -7.98 -25.05 10.51
N ALA A 107 -8.76 -25.85 11.23
CA ALA A 107 -8.60 -26.10 12.66
C ALA A 107 -7.37 -26.94 12.97
#